data_AF-T0M198-F1
#
_entry.id   AF-T0M198-F1
#
_cell.length_a   1.000
_cell.length_b   1.000
_cell.length_c   1.000
_cell.angle_alpha   90.00
_cell.angle_beta   90.00
_cell.angle_gamma   90.00
#
_symmetry.space_group_name_H-M   'P 1'
#
loop_
_entity.id
_entity.type
_entity.pdbx_description
1 polymer ?
#
loop_
_entity_poly.entity_id
_entity_poly.type
_entity_poly.pdbx_seq_one_letter_code
_entity_poly.pdbx_strand_id
1 'polypeptide(L)'
;MASGYSFVARGFSSEIKQLSEMIQRAIKHQGSAVIEVLQPCPTYNDVNTLDWYRQRVYKLEDNKDWNPVVNTQEEDEAKFDKGYRKSLEWGDHIPIGVFYENNTIPSYTKRLSGIVPDYLKYPPALQDVSDKDGYTIVDPIKTFSEMDVE
;
A
#
# COMPACT_ATOMS: atom_id res chain seq x y z
N MET A 1 8.64 -6.08 -1.61
CA MET A 1 8.41 -5.88 -3.06
C MET A 1 7.88 -7.16 -3.73
N ALA A 2 8.50 -8.33 -3.53
CA ALA A 2 8.07 -9.61 -4.13
C ALA A 2 6.58 -9.97 -3.87
N SER A 3 6.02 -9.59 -2.72
CA SER A 3 4.60 -9.83 -2.39
C SER A 3 3.59 -9.01 -3.20
N GLY A 4 4.03 -8.10 -4.08
CA GLY A 4 3.15 -7.35 -5.00
C GLY A 4 2.51 -6.08 -4.42
N TYR A 5 3.08 -5.46 -3.39
CA TYR A 5 2.68 -4.12 -2.96
C TYR A 5 2.92 -3.11 -4.09
N SER A 6 1.91 -2.33 -4.44
CA SER A 6 2.00 -1.30 -5.49
C SER A 6 2.50 0.05 -4.97
N PHE A 7 2.74 0.19 -3.67
CA PHE A 7 3.49 1.31 -3.10
C PHE A 7 4.46 0.77 -2.05
N VAL A 8 5.75 1.06 -2.20
CA VAL A 8 6.82 0.58 -1.32
C VAL A 8 7.74 1.73 -0.96
N ALA A 9 7.90 1.97 0.33
CA ALA A 9 8.74 3.03 0.84
C ALA A 9 9.49 2.62 2.12
N ARG A 10 10.55 3.35 2.45
CA ARG A 10 11.24 3.27 3.76
C ARG A 10 11.31 4.66 4.35
N GLY A 11 11.03 4.78 5.64
CA GLY A 11 11.12 6.04 6.38
C GLY A 11 11.99 5.89 7.60
N PHE A 12 12.30 7.02 8.23
CA PHE A 12 13.05 7.06 9.48
C PHE A 12 12.24 7.85 10.51
N SER A 13 12.09 7.30 11.72
CA SER A 13 11.24 7.87 12.78
C SER A 13 11.67 9.27 13.22
N SER A 14 12.95 9.64 13.03
CA SER A 14 13.45 10.99 13.31
C SER A 14 13.35 11.97 12.15
N GLU A 15 13.03 11.51 10.94
CA GLU A 15 12.68 12.35 9.79
C GLU A 15 11.18 12.63 9.76
N ILE A 16 10.67 13.24 10.83
CA ILE A 16 9.22 13.36 11.12
C ILE A 16 8.45 13.95 9.94
N LYS A 17 8.96 15.03 9.35
CA LYS A 17 8.29 15.71 8.22
C LYS A 17 8.17 14.77 7.01
N GLN A 18 9.28 14.19 6.58
CA GLN A 18 9.31 13.27 5.44
C GLN A 18 8.45 12.05 5.69
N LEU A 19 8.56 11.43 6.86
CA LEU A 19 7.77 10.26 7.24
C LEU A 19 6.26 10.59 7.22
N SER A 20 5.86 11.75 7.74
CA SER A 20 4.47 12.19 7.74
C SER A 20 3.94 12.41 6.32
N GLU A 21 4.71 13.07 5.46
CA GLU A 21 4.35 13.30 4.05
C GLU A 21 4.24 11.97 3.29
N MET A 22 5.13 11.03 3.57
CA MET A 22 5.13 9.70 2.97
C MET A 22 3.96 8.83 3.43
N ILE A 23 3.59 8.87 4.71
CA ILE A 23 2.38 8.21 5.23
C ILE A 23 1.14 8.78 4.56
N GLN A 24 1.03 10.12 4.43
CA GLN A 24 -0.09 10.74 3.73
C GLN A 24 -0.17 10.30 2.26
N ARG A 25 0.98 10.19 1.58
CA ARG A 25 1.05 9.69 0.21
C ARG A 25 0.59 8.22 0.11
N ALA A 26 1.04 7.36 1.02
CA ALA A 26 0.63 5.96 1.08
C ALA A 26 -0.88 5.79 1.36
N ILE A 27 -1.48 6.64 2.21
CA ILE A 27 -2.93 6.63 2.47
C ILE A 27 -3.72 7.01 1.20
N LYS A 28 -3.21 7.94 0.40
CA LYS A 28 -3.87 8.38 -0.85
C LYS A 28 -3.70 7.40 -2.01
N HIS A 29 -2.70 6.53 -1.92
CA HIS A 29 -2.39 5.52 -2.93
C HIS A 29 -3.58 4.58 -3.17
N GLN A 30 -3.95 4.37 -4.43
CA GLN A 30 -5.09 3.53 -4.81
C GLN A 30 -4.68 2.06 -4.94
N GLY A 31 -4.12 1.50 -3.87
CA GLY A 31 -3.60 0.14 -3.85
C GLY A 31 -3.11 -0.26 -2.47
N SER A 32 -2.35 -1.36 -2.40
CA SER A 32 -1.71 -1.77 -1.15
C SER A 32 -0.36 -1.06 -1.01
N ALA A 33 -0.17 -0.39 0.12
CA ALA A 33 1.04 0.33 0.45
C ALA A 33 1.77 -0.30 1.64
N VAL A 34 3.10 -0.30 1.59
CA VAL A 34 3.97 -0.67 2.71
C VAL A 34 5.03 0.40 2.93
N ILE A 35 5.20 0.79 4.20
CA ILE A 35 6.27 1.69 4.64
C ILE A 35 7.08 0.96 5.71
N GLU A 36 8.34 0.67 5.42
CA GLU A 36 9.31 0.21 6.41
C GLU A 36 9.79 1.41 7.23
N VAL A 37 9.48 1.47 8.53
CA VAL A 37 9.93 2.58 9.39
C VAL A 37 11.14 2.15 10.20
N LEU A 38 12.30 2.69 9.87
CA LEU A 38 13.50 2.61 10.70
C LEU A 38 13.23 3.34 12.01
N GLN A 39 13.23 2.61 13.12
CA GLN A 39 12.87 3.12 14.44
C GLN A 39 13.88 2.62 15.47
N PRO A 40 14.72 3.50 16.03
CA PRO A 40 15.68 3.13 17.06
C PRO A 40 14.97 2.69 18.35
N CYS A 41 15.42 1.59 18.95
CA CYS A 41 14.96 1.13 20.26
C CYS A 41 16.07 1.38 21.30
N PRO A 42 16.00 2.49 22.08
CA PRO A 42 17.09 2.89 22.97
C PRO A 42 17.33 1.92 24.14
N THR A 43 16.34 1.07 24.46
CA THR A 43 16.42 0.12 25.58
C THR A 43 17.23 -1.13 25.24
N TYR A 44 17.14 -1.63 24.00
CA TYR A 44 17.61 -2.97 23.67
C TYR A 44 18.55 -3.05 22.46
N ASN A 45 18.58 -2.04 21.57
CA ASN A 45 19.44 -2.06 20.39
C ASN A 45 20.44 -0.90 20.46
N ASP A 46 21.64 -1.21 20.95
CA ASP A 46 22.79 -0.32 21.06
C ASP A 46 23.65 -0.28 19.78
N VAL A 47 23.32 -1.10 18.76
CA VAL A 47 23.99 -1.12 17.46
C VAL A 47 23.36 -0.12 16.50
N ASN A 48 22.04 -0.19 16.28
CA ASN A 48 21.31 0.70 15.37
C ASN A 48 20.69 1.88 16.14
N THR A 49 21.57 2.69 16.73
CA THR A 49 21.17 3.87 17.50
C THR A 49 20.64 4.99 16.60
N LEU A 50 20.06 6.02 17.23
CA LEU A 50 19.62 7.23 16.55
C LEU A 50 20.73 7.88 15.72
N ASP A 51 21.91 8.05 16.31
CA ASP A 51 23.06 8.68 15.65
C ASP A 51 23.64 7.78 14.54
N TRP A 52 23.61 6.46 14.74
CA TRP A 52 24.00 5.51 13.71
C TRP A 52 23.18 5.68 12.43
N TYR A 53 21.85 5.76 12.56
CA TYR A 53 20.96 6.00 11.41
C TYR A 53 21.13 7.40 10.82
N ARG A 54 21.19 8.45 11.65
CA ARG A 54 21.33 9.85 11.17
C ARG A 54 22.52 10.07 10.26
N GLN A 55 23.61 9.36 10.49
CA GLN A 55 24.83 9.45 9.67
C GLN A 55 24.72 8.72 8.33
N ARG A 56 23.76 7.80 8.19
CA ARG A 56 23.67 6.85 7.07
C ARG A 56 22.45 7.08 6.18
N VAL A 57 21.36 7.58 6.75
CA VAL A 57 20.13 7.78 5.98
C VAL A 57 20.29 8.94 5.00
N TYR A 58 19.77 8.76 3.79
CA TYR A 58 19.66 9.82 2.80
C TYR A 58 18.35 9.71 2.03
N LYS A 59 17.84 10.86 1.58
CA LYS A 59 16.53 10.97 0.97
C LYS A 59 16.63 10.72 -0.52
N LEU A 60 15.83 9.79 -1.03
CA LEU A 60 15.77 9.50 -2.46
C LEU A 60 15.22 10.69 -3.25
N GLU A 61 14.31 11.47 -2.66
CA GLU A 61 13.73 12.67 -3.30
C GLU A 61 14.72 13.83 -3.49
N ASP A 62 15.87 13.82 -2.80
CA ASP A 62 16.92 14.82 -3.03
C ASP A 62 17.65 14.57 -4.37
N ASN A 63 17.55 13.35 -4.92
CA ASN A 63 18.05 13.02 -6.24
C ASN A 63 17.00 13.35 -7.32
N LYS A 64 17.28 14.37 -8.14
CA LYS A 64 16.40 14.83 -9.23
C LYS A 64 16.11 13.77 -10.29
N ASP A 65 16.98 12.77 -10.44
CA ASP A 65 16.82 11.67 -11.40
C ASP A 65 16.07 10.46 -10.79
N TRP A 66 15.63 10.58 -9.52
CA TRP A 66 14.83 9.57 -8.86
C TRP A 66 13.35 9.75 -9.16
N ASN A 67 12.79 8.81 -9.94
CA ASN A 67 11.36 8.74 -10.22
C ASN A 67 10.84 7.31 -9.97
N PRO A 68 10.15 7.07 -8.84
CA PRO A 68 9.60 5.76 -8.51
C PRO A 68 8.18 5.52 -9.05
N VAL A 69 7.55 6.52 -9.68
CA VAL A 69 6.11 6.48 -10.03
C VAL A 69 5.91 5.87 -11.41
N VAL A 70 5.28 4.70 -11.50
CA VAL A 70 4.86 4.02 -12.73
C VAL A 70 3.46 4.52 -13.12
N ASN A 71 3.36 5.13 -14.29
CA ASN A 71 2.09 5.59 -14.86
C ASN A 71 1.65 4.79 -16.09
N THR A 72 2.57 4.06 -16.72
CA THR A 72 2.27 3.16 -17.85
C THR A 72 2.88 1.79 -17.62
N GLN A 73 2.32 0.76 -18.26
CA GLN A 73 2.76 -0.63 -18.02
C GLN A 73 4.19 -0.88 -18.52
N GLU A 74 4.64 -0.12 -19.51
CA GLU A 74 6.00 -0.20 -20.08
C GLU A 74 7.07 0.30 -19.11
N GLU A 75 6.72 1.18 -18.17
CA GLU A 75 7.65 1.71 -17.16
C GLU A 75 7.86 0.74 -15.97
N ASP A 76 6.94 -0.21 -15.80
CA ASP A 76 6.80 -1.02 -14.58
C ASP A 76 8.07 -1.81 -14.26
N GLU A 77 8.52 -2.64 -15.20
CA GLU A 77 9.68 -3.52 -15.01
C GLU A 77 10.95 -2.72 -14.66
N ALA A 78 11.22 -1.64 -15.40
CA ALA A 78 12.41 -0.81 -15.20
C ALA A 78 12.39 -0.08 -13.85
N LYS A 79 11.24 0.49 -13.45
CA LYS A 79 11.10 1.19 -12.17
C LYS A 79 11.06 0.22 -10.99
N PHE A 80 10.44 -0.94 -11.15
CA PHE A 80 10.46 -2.02 -10.16
C PHE A 80 11.88 -2.47 -9.88
N ASP A 81 12.66 -2.78 -10.92
CA ASP A 81 14.04 -3.25 -10.79
C ASP A 81 14.97 -2.16 -10.19
N LYS A 82 14.83 -0.90 -10.64
CA LYS A 82 15.56 0.25 -10.05
C LYS A 82 15.23 0.43 -8.57
N GLY A 83 13.95 0.42 -8.21
CA GLY A 83 13.47 0.51 -6.82
C GLY A 83 13.95 -0.67 -5.97
N TYR A 84 13.89 -1.89 -6.51
CA TYR A 84 14.32 -3.10 -5.85
C TYR A 84 15.81 -3.08 -5.51
N ARG A 85 16.68 -2.80 -6.50
CA ARG A 85 18.12 -2.69 -6.25
C ARG A 85 18.44 -1.62 -5.21
N LYS A 86 17.76 -0.47 -5.27
CA LYS A 86 17.95 0.61 -4.31
C LYS A 86 17.51 0.20 -2.89
N SER A 87 16.45 -0.61 -2.75
CA SER A 87 15.97 -1.08 -1.45
C SER A 87 16.96 -2.00 -0.70
N LEU A 88 17.86 -2.64 -1.45
CA LEU A 88 18.90 -3.53 -0.92
C LEU A 88 20.14 -2.77 -0.40
N GLU A 89 20.23 -1.46 -0.66
CA GLU A 89 21.34 -0.65 -0.18
C GLU A 89 21.29 -0.53 1.35
N TRP A 90 22.41 -0.87 1.98
CA TRP A 90 22.60 -0.91 3.43
C TRP A 90 24.08 -0.72 3.78
N GLY A 91 24.37 -0.40 5.04
CA GLY A 91 25.74 -0.16 5.53
C GLY A 91 26.00 1.34 5.67
N ASP A 92 26.91 1.89 4.88
CA ASP A 92 27.32 3.29 4.99
C ASP A 92 26.24 4.28 4.51
N HIS A 93 25.38 3.83 3.60
CA HIS A 93 24.28 4.63 3.06
C HIS A 93 23.00 3.82 3.09
N ILE A 94 21.91 4.43 3.57
CA ILE A 94 20.62 3.80 3.74
C ILE A 94 19.56 4.71 3.08
N PRO A 95 19.01 4.34 1.93
CA PRO A 95 18.01 5.16 1.27
C PRO A 95 16.70 5.16 2.06
N ILE A 96 16.12 6.34 2.22
CA ILE A 96 14.75 6.56 2.70
C ILE A 96 13.96 7.35 1.65
N GLY A 97 12.65 7.13 1.60
CA GLY A 97 11.75 7.66 0.59
C GLY A 97 10.98 6.54 -0.13
N VAL A 98 10.31 6.90 -1.22
CA VAL A 98 9.51 5.97 -2.03
C VAL A 98 10.42 5.24 -3.02
N PHE A 99 10.44 3.91 -2.98
CA PHE A 99 11.19 3.07 -3.90
C PHE A 99 10.40 2.76 -5.17
N TYR A 100 9.09 2.58 -5.02
CA TYR A 100 8.21 2.15 -6.09
C TYR A 100 6.77 2.56 -5.77
N GLU A 101 6.08 3.16 -6.75
CA GLU A 101 4.67 3.48 -6.70
C GLU A 101 4.06 3.17 -8.07
N ASN A 102 3.16 2.21 -8.15
CA ASN A 102 2.52 1.81 -9.39
C ASN A 102 1.02 2.09 -9.39
N ASN A 103 0.64 3.02 -10.26
CA ASN A 103 -0.72 3.50 -10.44
C ASN A 103 -1.50 2.74 -11.53
N THR A 104 -0.87 1.81 -12.25
CA THR A 104 -1.52 1.03 -13.32
C THR A 104 -2.29 -0.17 -12.79
N ILE A 105 -1.94 -0.66 -11.60
CA ILE A 105 -2.57 -1.84 -10.98
C ILE A 105 -3.92 -1.43 -10.39
N PRO A 106 -5.06 -1.98 -10.86
CA PRO A 106 -6.36 -1.66 -10.29
C PRO A 106 -6.48 -2.22 -8.87
N SER A 107 -6.93 -1.37 -7.94
CA SER A 107 -7.24 -1.79 -6.57
C SER A 107 -8.23 -2.95 -6.54
N TYR A 108 -8.22 -3.74 -5.46
CA TYR A 108 -9.16 -4.86 -5.32
C TYR A 108 -10.61 -4.37 -5.42
N THR A 109 -10.93 -3.26 -4.77
CA THR A 109 -12.27 -2.65 -4.82
C THR A 109 -12.68 -2.25 -6.23
N LYS A 110 -11.76 -1.70 -7.04
CA LYS A 110 -12.03 -1.36 -8.44
C LYS A 110 -12.31 -2.60 -9.29
N ARG A 111 -11.57 -3.70 -9.06
CA ARG A 111 -11.82 -4.99 -9.71
C ARG A 111 -13.17 -5.57 -9.29
N LEU A 112 -13.51 -5.46 -8.00
CA LEU A 112 -14.77 -5.95 -7.45
C LEU A 112 -15.98 -5.23 -8.06
N SER A 113 -15.89 -3.93 -8.34
CA SER A 113 -16.93 -3.20 -9.07
C SER A 113 -17.18 -3.71 -10.49
N GLY A 114 -16.22 -4.44 -11.10
CA GLY A 114 -16.44 -5.10 -12.39
C GLY A 114 -17.29 -6.36 -12.29
N ILE A 115 -17.41 -6.95 -11.10
CA ILE A 115 -18.21 -8.15 -10.81
C ILE A 115 -19.54 -7.76 -10.17
N VAL A 116 -19.50 -6.81 -9.22
CA VAL A 116 -20.65 -6.27 -8.50
C VAL A 116 -20.73 -4.76 -8.81
N PRO A 117 -21.46 -4.33 -9.86
CA PRO A 117 -21.45 -2.96 -10.34
C PRO A 117 -21.71 -1.90 -9.28
N ASP A 118 -22.60 -2.21 -8.33
CA ASP A 118 -23.01 -1.29 -7.28
C ASP A 118 -22.17 -1.36 -6.00
N TYR A 119 -21.07 -2.14 -5.96
CA TYR A 119 -20.30 -2.39 -4.73
C TYR A 119 -19.83 -1.11 -4.03
N LEU A 120 -19.36 -0.13 -4.81
CA LEU A 120 -18.88 1.15 -4.25
C LEU A 120 -20.02 2.07 -3.78
N LYS A 121 -21.23 1.88 -4.31
CA LYS A 121 -22.41 2.69 -3.97
C LYS A 121 -23.16 2.10 -2.77
N TYR A 122 -23.29 0.78 -2.73
CA TYR A 122 -23.97 0.02 -1.69
C TYR A 122 -23.06 -1.11 -1.18
N PRO A 123 -21.96 -0.77 -0.47
CA PRO A 123 -21.08 -1.78 0.11
C PRO A 123 -21.85 -2.61 1.15
N PRO A 124 -21.43 -3.86 1.43
CA PRO A 124 -22.15 -4.75 2.36
C PRO A 124 -22.46 -4.13 3.72
N ALA A 125 -21.58 -3.28 4.25
CA ALA A 125 -21.78 -2.61 5.54
C ALA A 125 -22.91 -1.57 5.55
N LEU A 126 -23.39 -1.12 4.38
CA LEU A 126 -24.48 -0.15 4.23
C LEU A 126 -25.77 -0.77 3.68
N GLN A 127 -25.77 -2.08 3.41
CA GLN A 127 -26.96 -2.75 2.92
C GLN A 127 -27.89 -3.06 4.10
N ASP A 128 -29.19 -2.85 3.88
CA ASP A 128 -30.21 -3.38 4.78
C ASP A 128 -30.13 -4.91 4.74
N VAL A 129 -30.10 -5.55 5.91
CA VAL A 129 -30.08 -7.01 6.03
C VAL A 129 -31.39 -7.57 6.58
N SER A 130 -32.24 -6.69 7.11
CA SER A 130 -33.55 -7.02 7.61
C SER A 130 -34.56 -5.91 7.33
N ASP A 131 -35.83 -6.28 7.24
CA ASP A 131 -36.92 -5.33 7.28
C ASP A 131 -37.11 -4.75 8.70
N LYS A 132 -38.11 -3.87 8.83
CA LYS A 132 -38.49 -3.24 10.11
C LYS A 132 -38.95 -4.23 11.19
N ASP A 133 -39.34 -5.43 10.79
CA ASP A 133 -39.89 -6.48 11.66
C ASP A 133 -38.82 -7.55 12.00
N GLY A 134 -37.60 -7.41 11.44
CA GLY A 134 -36.44 -8.26 11.71
C GLY A 134 -36.30 -9.45 10.76
N TYR A 135 -37.10 -9.53 9.69
CA TYR A 135 -37.01 -10.61 8.70
C TYR A 135 -36.02 -10.28 7.58
N THR A 136 -35.44 -11.30 6.94
CA THR A 136 -34.55 -11.13 5.78
C THR A 136 -35.24 -10.38 4.64
N ILE A 137 -34.56 -9.41 4.03
CA ILE A 137 -35.03 -8.73 2.82
C ILE A 137 -34.72 -9.49 1.53
N VAL A 138 -33.84 -10.50 1.63
CA VAL A 138 -33.50 -11.39 0.51
C VAL A 138 -34.50 -12.53 0.48
N ASP A 139 -35.06 -12.80 -0.70
CA ASP A 139 -35.92 -13.95 -0.96
C ASP A 139 -35.05 -15.19 -1.26
N PRO A 140 -34.87 -16.10 -0.29
CA PRO A 140 -33.99 -17.25 -0.48
C PRO A 140 -34.54 -18.23 -1.52
N ILE A 141 -35.86 -18.33 -1.67
CA ILE A 141 -36.48 -19.26 -2.63
C ILE A 141 -36.16 -18.79 -4.04
N LYS A 142 -36.34 -17.50 -4.32
CA LYS A 142 -35.97 -16.93 -5.61
C LYS A 142 -34.46 -17.04 -5.85
N THR A 143 -33.64 -16.71 -4.86
CA THR A 143 -32.16 -16.73 -4.97
C THR A 143 -31.62 -18.11 -5.32
N PHE A 144 -32.20 -19.19 -4.76
CA PHE A 144 -31.74 -20.56 -4.99
C PHE A 144 -32.63 -21.37 -5.93
N SER A 145 -33.56 -20.73 -6.65
CA SER A 145 -34.52 -21.41 -7.53
C SER A 145 -33.89 -22.21 -8.68
N GLU A 146 -32.66 -21.86 -9.09
CA GLU A 146 -31.89 -22.55 -10.13
C GLU A 146 -30.96 -23.64 -9.58
N MET A 147 -30.86 -23.77 -8.25
CA MET A 147 -30.11 -24.85 -7.61
C MET A 147 -31.11 -25.96 -7.31
N ASP A 148 -31.13 -27.01 -8.14
CA ASP A 148 -31.86 -28.25 -7.83
C ASP A 148 -31.31 -28.81 -6.51
N VAL A 149 -32.07 -28.62 -5.43
CA VAL A 149 -31.78 -29.22 -4.12
C VAL A 149 -32.45 -30.60 -4.12
N GLU A 150 -31.69 -31.64 -4.47
CA GLU A 150 -32.06 -33.04 -4.17
C GLU A 150 -32.03 -33.32 -2.66
#